data_AF-A0A955BRZ4-F1
#
_entry.id   AF-A0A955BRZ4-F1
#
_cell.length_a   1.000
_cell.length_b   1.000
_cell.length_c   1.000
_cell.angle_alpha   90.00
_cell.angle_beta   90.00
_cell.angle_gamma   90.00
#
_symmetry.space_group_name_H-M   'P 1'
#
loop_
_entity.id
_entity.type
_entity.pdbx_description
1 polymer ?
#
loop_
_entity_poly.entity_id
_entity_poly.type
_entity_poly.pdbx_seq_one_letter_code
_entity_poly.pdbx_strand_id
1 'polypeptide(L)'
;GGAGDWLGSEMAGGVVRVGGSVGDHAGGALPGSRRGMRGGALLVDGDAGAWLGAGMRRGFIAAGGDVGAALGARMLAGTILVWGRCGQLPGIDMLRGTIGLFGPTPAVPATFLDGGAAAMPMAPLLARELERLNFSRRIPEQSTWRILHGDAAGGARGEVLVVA
;
A
#
# COMPACT_ATOMS: atom_id res chain seq x y z
N GLY A 1 6.29 -18.16 9.12
CA GLY A 1 4.87 -18.43 9.45
C GLY A 1 4.03 -17.22 9.10
N GLY A 2 2.72 -17.32 9.28
CA GLY A 2 1.78 -16.19 9.13
C GLY A 2 1.58 -15.44 10.45
N ALA A 3 0.74 -14.40 10.41
CA ALA A 3 0.31 -13.64 11.58
C ALA A 3 -1.18 -13.29 11.48
N GLY A 4 -1.82 -13.02 12.61
CA GLY A 4 -3.23 -12.64 12.66
C GLY A 4 -3.47 -11.18 12.28
N ASP A 5 -4.66 -10.70 12.61
CA ASP A 5 -5.09 -9.33 12.37
C ASP A 5 -4.21 -8.31 13.12
N TRP A 6 -4.22 -7.06 12.64
CA TRP A 6 -3.58 -5.91 13.29
C TRP A 6 -2.06 -6.02 13.45
N LEU A 7 -1.41 -6.94 12.74
CA LEU A 7 0.04 -7.03 12.77
C LEU A 7 0.68 -5.68 12.40
N GLY A 8 1.56 -5.18 13.26
CA GLY A 8 2.31 -3.96 12.97
C GLY A 8 1.48 -2.68 13.05
N SER A 9 0.28 -2.74 13.64
CA SER A 9 -0.47 -1.55 13.99
C SER A 9 0.34 -0.61 14.87
N GLU A 10 0.25 0.68 14.54
CA GLU A 10 0.94 1.77 15.24
C GLU A 10 2.47 1.72 15.29
N MET A 11 3.10 0.79 14.54
CA MET A 11 4.56 0.70 14.38
C MET A 11 5.16 2.09 14.12
N ALA A 12 6.20 2.45 14.88
CA ALA A 12 6.86 3.75 14.75
C ALA A 12 8.23 3.66 14.05
N GLY A 13 8.78 2.45 13.90
CA GLY A 13 10.10 2.18 13.38
C GLY A 13 10.41 0.68 13.34
N GLY A 14 11.61 0.33 12.90
CA GLY A 14 12.04 -1.06 12.74
C GLY A 14 11.51 -1.72 11.47
N VAL A 15 11.77 -3.01 11.33
CA VAL A 15 11.32 -3.83 10.20
C VAL A 15 10.64 -5.08 10.74
N VAL A 16 9.41 -5.33 10.29
CA VAL A 16 8.69 -6.58 10.55
C VAL A 16 8.57 -7.33 9.23
N ARG A 17 8.91 -8.62 9.25
CA ARG A 17 8.80 -9.50 8.08
C ARG A 17 7.98 -10.74 8.42
N VAL A 18 7.05 -11.06 7.53
CA VAL A 18 6.20 -12.24 7.60
C VAL A 18 6.42 -13.06 6.33
N GLY A 19 6.95 -14.27 6.49
CA GLY A 19 7.18 -15.19 5.37
C GLY A 19 5.90 -15.87 4.85
N GLY A 20 4.78 -15.78 5.58
CA GLY A 20 3.46 -16.25 5.18
C GLY A 20 2.46 -15.10 5.03
N SER A 21 1.18 -15.40 5.20
CA SER A 21 0.09 -14.41 5.10
C SER A 21 -0.22 -13.71 6.43
N VAL A 22 -0.83 -12.54 6.34
CA VAL A 22 -1.32 -11.75 7.48
C VAL A 22 -2.84 -11.57 7.43
N GLY A 23 -3.46 -11.39 8.59
CA GLY A 23 -4.89 -11.11 8.71
C GLY A 23 -5.28 -9.69 8.30
N ASP A 24 -6.48 -9.29 8.72
CA ASP A 24 -7.04 -7.97 8.42
C ASP A 24 -6.29 -6.87 9.18
N HIS A 25 -6.33 -5.65 8.65
CA HIS A 25 -5.82 -4.44 9.29
C HIS A 25 -4.31 -4.46 9.64
N ALA A 26 -3.49 -5.29 9.01
CA ALA A 26 -2.05 -5.23 9.19
C ALA A 26 -1.52 -3.82 8.83
N GLY A 27 -0.66 -3.23 9.67
CA GLY A 27 -0.20 -1.84 9.56
C GLY A 27 -1.29 -0.77 9.79
N GLY A 28 -2.52 -1.19 10.10
CA GLY A 28 -3.69 -0.33 10.26
C GLY A 28 -3.82 0.32 11.64
N ALA A 29 -4.79 1.22 11.78
CA ALA A 29 -5.11 1.92 13.03
C ALA A 29 -6.01 1.09 13.96
N LEU A 30 -5.54 0.78 15.17
CA LEU A 30 -6.35 0.05 16.16
C LEU A 30 -7.71 0.74 16.42
N PRO A 31 -8.73 -0.02 16.88
CA PRO A 31 -10.01 0.56 17.28
C PRO A 31 -9.84 1.72 18.27
N GLY A 32 -10.44 2.87 17.95
CA GLY A 32 -10.32 4.10 18.74
C GLY A 32 -9.06 4.93 18.45
N SER A 33 -8.09 4.41 17.70
CA SER A 33 -6.91 5.17 17.28
C SER A 33 -7.20 6.02 16.04
N ARG A 34 -6.49 7.14 15.95
CA ARG A 34 -6.55 8.02 14.77
C ARG A 34 -5.51 7.64 13.70
N ARG A 35 -4.54 6.77 14.02
CA ARG A 35 -3.36 6.52 13.18
C ARG A 35 -2.92 5.07 13.29
N GLY A 36 -2.71 4.43 12.14
CA GLY A 36 -2.06 3.14 12.04
C GLY A 36 -0.55 3.28 12.13
N MET A 37 0.17 2.58 11.26
CA MET A 37 1.62 2.68 11.16
C MET A 37 2.12 4.14 11.01
N ARG A 38 3.14 4.49 11.79
CA ARG A 38 3.77 5.81 11.91
C ARG A 38 5.26 5.81 11.52
N GLY A 39 5.81 4.67 11.12
CA GLY A 39 7.17 4.51 10.63
C GLY A 39 7.60 3.04 10.61
N GLY A 40 8.78 2.77 10.05
CA GLY A 40 9.30 1.41 9.86
C GLY A 40 8.89 0.79 8.52
N ALA A 41 9.12 -0.51 8.40
CA ALA A 41 8.71 -1.31 7.24
C ALA A 41 7.97 -2.59 7.66
N LEU A 42 6.87 -2.91 6.96
CA LEU A 42 6.14 -4.17 7.10
C LEU A 42 6.22 -4.94 5.77
N LEU A 43 6.82 -6.12 5.80
CA LEU A 43 7.07 -6.96 4.62
C LEU A 43 6.29 -8.26 4.76
N VAL A 44 5.41 -8.55 3.82
CA VAL A 44 4.57 -9.74 3.79
C VAL A 44 4.86 -10.50 2.50
N ASP A 45 5.46 -11.68 2.58
CA ASP A 45 5.77 -12.48 1.39
C ASP A 45 4.52 -13.19 0.82
N GLY A 46 3.51 -13.46 1.65
CA GLY A 46 2.21 -14.03 1.27
C GLY A 46 1.10 -12.99 1.09
N ASP A 47 -0.13 -13.40 1.38
CA ASP A 47 -1.34 -12.58 1.23
C ASP A 47 -1.58 -11.70 2.47
N ALA A 48 -2.38 -10.64 2.30
CA ALA A 48 -2.89 -9.82 3.39
C ALA A 48 -4.42 -9.72 3.36
N GLY A 49 -5.02 -9.61 4.53
CA GLY A 49 -6.45 -9.38 4.67
C GLY A 49 -6.91 -8.01 4.16
N ALA A 50 -8.16 -7.67 4.47
CA ALA A 50 -8.72 -6.37 4.19
C ALA A 50 -8.06 -5.28 5.04
N TRP A 51 -8.20 -4.02 4.62
CA TRP A 51 -7.76 -2.85 5.39
C TRP A 51 -6.25 -2.77 5.68
N LEU A 52 -5.42 -3.46 4.90
CA LEU A 52 -3.96 -3.35 4.98
C LEU A 52 -3.53 -1.88 4.90
N GLY A 53 -2.81 -1.39 5.90
CA GLY A 53 -2.32 -0.01 5.97
C GLY A 53 -3.41 1.04 6.25
N ALA A 54 -4.59 0.66 6.74
CA ALA A 54 -5.66 1.62 7.01
C ALA A 54 -5.25 2.69 8.04
N GLY A 55 -5.41 3.97 7.69
CA GLY A 55 -4.98 5.08 8.55
C GLY A 55 -3.46 5.21 8.73
N MET A 56 -2.66 4.54 7.88
CA MET A 56 -1.21 4.67 7.86
C MET A 56 -0.79 6.13 7.67
N ARG A 57 0.16 6.60 8.49
CA ARG A 57 0.67 7.98 8.46
C ARG A 57 2.06 8.09 7.87
N ARG A 58 2.88 7.06 8.04
CA ARG A 58 4.28 6.98 7.59
C ARG A 58 4.70 5.52 7.57
N GLY A 59 5.80 5.23 6.89
CA GLY A 59 6.38 3.90 6.78
C GLY A 59 6.26 3.33 5.38
N PHE A 60 6.59 2.06 5.26
CA PHE A 60 6.61 1.30 4.01
C PHE A 60 5.95 -0.06 4.22
N ILE A 61 5.00 -0.44 3.36
CA ILE A 61 4.38 -1.76 3.37
C ILE A 61 4.62 -2.41 2.01
N ALA A 62 5.06 -3.67 1.99
CA ALA A 62 5.16 -4.48 0.76
C ALA A 62 4.47 -5.83 0.97
N ALA A 63 3.52 -6.16 0.09
CA ALA A 63 2.78 -7.41 0.09
C ALA A 63 3.01 -8.18 -1.22
N GLY A 64 3.58 -9.38 -1.11
CA GLY A 64 4.00 -10.20 -2.23
C GLY A 64 2.88 -11.01 -2.88
N GLY A 65 1.79 -11.24 -2.16
CA GLY A 65 0.57 -11.93 -2.60
C GLY A 65 -0.63 -10.99 -2.75
N ASP A 66 -1.83 -11.58 -2.65
CA ASP A 66 -3.11 -10.89 -2.79
C ASP A 66 -3.44 -10.07 -1.55
N VAL A 67 -4.18 -8.97 -1.73
CA VAL A 67 -4.67 -8.13 -0.63
C VAL A 67 -6.19 -8.00 -0.67
N GLY A 68 -6.82 -7.95 0.50
CA GLY A 68 -8.26 -7.77 0.64
C GLY A 68 -8.75 -6.38 0.20
N ALA A 69 -10.03 -6.11 0.48
CA ALA A 69 -10.65 -4.83 0.19
C ALA A 69 -10.08 -3.69 1.05
N ALA A 70 -10.32 -2.44 0.63
CA ALA A 70 -10.00 -1.23 1.39
C ALA A 70 -8.51 -1.07 1.74
N LEU A 71 -7.62 -1.55 0.85
CA LEU A 71 -6.18 -1.31 0.93
C LEU A 71 -5.89 0.19 1.11
N GLY A 72 -5.12 0.56 2.14
CA GLY A 72 -4.74 1.95 2.38
C GLY A 72 -5.93 2.88 2.66
N ALA A 73 -7.08 2.35 3.09
CA ALA A 73 -8.23 3.18 3.39
C ALA A 73 -7.89 4.23 4.46
N ARG A 74 -8.33 5.48 4.25
CA ARG A 74 -8.06 6.60 5.15
C ARG A 74 -6.56 6.88 5.39
N MET A 75 -5.69 6.44 4.48
CA MET A 75 -4.24 6.63 4.58
C MET A 75 -3.89 8.12 4.60
N LEU A 76 -3.11 8.53 5.60
CA LEU A 76 -2.71 9.92 5.83
C LEU A 76 -1.41 10.28 5.10
N ALA A 77 -0.52 9.29 4.91
CA ALA A 77 0.71 9.29 4.10
C ALA A 77 1.43 7.93 4.25
N GLY A 78 2.49 7.71 3.45
CA GLY A 78 3.30 6.49 3.45
C GLY A 78 3.37 5.86 2.06
N THR A 79 3.89 4.63 1.99
CA THR A 79 3.96 3.86 0.74
C THR A 79 3.50 2.43 0.96
N ILE A 80 2.63 1.92 0.09
CA ILE A 80 2.16 0.53 0.08
C ILE A 80 2.36 -0.04 -1.32
N LEU A 81 3.05 -1.18 -1.45
CA LEU A 81 3.30 -1.86 -2.72
C LEU A 81 2.71 -3.28 -2.69
N VAL A 82 2.00 -3.67 -3.75
CA VAL A 82 1.29 -4.96 -3.84
C VAL A 82 1.57 -5.64 -5.17
N TRP A 83 1.97 -6.92 -5.13
CA TRP A 83 2.26 -7.72 -6.33
C TRP A 83 1.15 -8.68 -6.74
N GLY A 84 0.24 -9.04 -5.83
CA GLY A 84 -0.93 -9.85 -6.16
C GLY A 84 -2.14 -9.01 -6.58
N ARG A 85 -3.31 -9.65 -6.53
CA ARG A 85 -4.61 -9.02 -6.75
C ARG A 85 -4.95 -8.06 -5.62
N CYS A 86 -5.51 -6.91 -5.97
CA CYS A 86 -6.10 -5.99 -4.99
C CYS A 86 -7.62 -6.19 -4.87
N GLY A 87 -8.14 -6.15 -3.64
CA GLY A 87 -9.58 -6.07 -3.39
C GLY A 87 -10.16 -4.69 -3.71
N GLN A 88 -11.49 -4.60 -3.65
CA GLN A 88 -12.26 -3.39 -3.98
C GLN A 88 -11.87 -2.18 -3.11
N LEU A 89 -12.12 -0.97 -3.62
CA LEU A 89 -11.95 0.30 -2.91
C LEU A 89 -10.50 0.59 -2.43
N PRO A 90 -9.45 0.37 -3.25
CA PRO A 90 -8.11 0.79 -2.88
C PRO A 90 -8.06 2.32 -2.67
N GLY A 91 -7.41 2.75 -1.59
CA GLY A 91 -7.18 4.16 -1.28
C GLY A 91 -8.43 4.97 -0.94
N ILE A 92 -9.58 4.33 -0.67
CA ILE A 92 -10.79 5.06 -0.28
C ILE A 92 -10.52 5.99 0.92
N ASP A 93 -10.95 7.24 0.82
CA ASP A 93 -10.68 8.30 1.81
C ASP A 93 -9.19 8.60 2.07
N MET A 94 -8.26 8.19 1.20
CA MET A 94 -6.84 8.52 1.39
C MET A 94 -6.59 10.03 1.21
N LEU A 95 -5.74 10.60 2.06
CA LEU A 95 -5.35 12.01 1.98
C LEU A 95 -4.07 12.19 1.15
N ARG A 96 -3.06 11.35 1.41
CA ARG A 96 -1.73 11.37 0.77
C ARG A 96 -1.13 9.98 0.80
N GLY A 97 -0.02 9.83 0.08
CA GLY A 97 0.77 8.61 0.03
C GLY A 97 0.66 7.93 -1.32
N THR A 98 1.44 6.87 -1.47
CA THR A 98 1.59 6.15 -2.74
C THR A 98 1.15 4.71 -2.55
N ILE A 99 0.21 4.25 -3.37
CA ILE A 99 -0.17 2.84 -3.47
C ILE A 99 0.26 2.34 -4.86
N GLY A 100 1.20 1.40 -4.90
CA GLY A 100 1.63 0.75 -6.14
C GLY A 100 0.98 -0.62 -6.28
N LEU A 101 0.18 -0.81 -7.34
CA LEU A 101 -0.51 -2.06 -7.64
C LEU A 101 0.09 -2.67 -8.91
N PHE A 102 0.81 -3.77 -8.74
CA PHE A 102 1.57 -4.43 -9.80
C PHE A 102 0.86 -5.68 -10.35
N GLY A 103 -0.18 -6.16 -9.67
CA GLY A 103 -1.02 -7.26 -10.11
C GLY A 103 -2.42 -6.80 -10.58
N PRO A 104 -3.36 -7.74 -10.75
CA PRO A 104 -4.74 -7.44 -11.16
C PRO A 104 -5.40 -6.45 -10.20
N THR A 105 -5.86 -5.32 -10.76
CA THR A 105 -6.38 -4.19 -10.00
C THR A 105 -7.87 -4.00 -10.32
N PRO A 106 -8.75 -3.86 -9.31
CA PRO A 106 -10.15 -3.55 -9.54
C PRO A 106 -10.30 -2.08 -9.95
N ALA A 107 -11.51 -1.69 -10.34
CA ALA A 107 -11.80 -0.27 -10.49
C ALA A 107 -11.51 0.47 -9.17
N VAL A 108 -10.69 1.51 -9.24
CA VAL A 108 -10.51 2.45 -8.12
C VAL A 108 -11.83 3.20 -7.85
N PRO A 109 -12.04 3.75 -6.64
CA PRO A 109 -13.21 4.59 -6.37
C PRO A 109 -13.36 5.71 -7.41
N ALA A 110 -14.61 6.06 -7.75
CA ALA A 110 -14.91 7.08 -8.78
C ALA A 110 -14.37 8.49 -8.45
N THR A 111 -13.91 8.70 -7.21
CA THR A 111 -13.28 9.94 -6.73
C THR A 111 -11.78 10.00 -7.01
N PHE A 112 -11.20 8.98 -7.65
CA PHE A 112 -9.83 9.05 -8.18
C PHE A 112 -9.84 9.63 -9.59
N LEU A 113 -9.08 10.70 -9.78
CA LEU A 113 -8.93 11.38 -11.05
C LEU A 113 -7.79 10.73 -11.85
N ASP A 114 -8.04 10.45 -13.12
CA ASP A 114 -7.00 9.92 -14.00
C ASP A 114 -6.00 11.01 -14.39
N GLY A 115 -4.76 10.86 -13.91
CA GLY A 115 -3.62 11.70 -14.27
C GLY A 115 -2.93 11.27 -15.57
N GLY A 116 -3.40 10.18 -16.19
CA GLY A 116 -2.84 9.64 -17.43
C GLY A 116 -1.62 8.74 -17.21
N ALA A 117 -0.98 8.39 -18.32
CA ALA A 117 0.20 7.54 -18.34
C ALA A 117 1.48 8.38 -18.24
N ALA A 118 2.30 8.14 -17.22
CA ALA A 118 3.57 8.85 -17.02
C ALA A 118 4.63 7.92 -16.41
N ALA A 119 5.91 8.29 -16.53
CA ALA A 119 6.97 7.60 -15.80
C ALA A 119 6.77 7.79 -14.29
N MET A 120 7.08 6.76 -13.49
CA MET A 120 7.06 6.85 -12.03
C MET A 120 8.43 7.31 -11.51
N PRO A 121 8.63 8.60 -11.17
CA PRO A 121 9.97 9.12 -10.89
C PRO A 121 10.60 8.50 -9.63
N MET A 122 9.77 8.02 -8.70
CA MET A 122 10.22 7.34 -7.49
C MET A 122 10.54 5.85 -7.68
N ALA A 123 10.25 5.23 -8.84
CA ALA A 123 10.46 3.79 -9.03
C ALA A 123 11.89 3.33 -8.69
N PRO A 124 12.98 4.03 -9.07
CA PRO A 124 14.34 3.64 -8.68
C PRO A 124 14.58 3.72 -7.16
N LEU A 125 13.95 4.68 -6.47
CA LEU A 125 14.06 4.81 -5.01
C LEU A 125 13.31 3.67 -4.30
N LEU A 126 12.12 3.33 -4.79
CA LEU A 126 11.33 2.21 -4.26
C LEU A 126 12.03 0.87 -4.51
N ALA A 127 12.64 0.66 -5.68
CA ALA A 127 13.43 -0.53 -5.99
C ALA A 127 14.63 -0.67 -5.03
N ARG A 128 15.38 0.42 -4.80
CA ARG A 128 16.48 0.43 -3.81
C ARG A 128 16.01 0.16 -2.39
N GLU A 129 14.84 0.66 -2.00
CA GLU A 129 14.28 0.40 -0.68
C GLU A 129 13.88 -1.07 -0.52
N LEU A 130 13.31 -1.70 -1.55
CA LEU A 130 13.02 -3.13 -1.56
C LEU A 130 14.29 -3.98 -1.45
N GLU A 131 15.35 -3.62 -2.19
CA GLU A 131 16.66 -4.26 -2.10
C GLU A 131 17.26 -4.11 -0.70
N ARG A 132 17.27 -2.90 -0.14
CA ARG A 132 17.75 -2.61 1.22
C ARG A 132 17.00 -3.42 2.27
N LEU A 133 15.69 -3.61 2.06
CA LEU A 133 14.83 -4.39 2.93
C LEU A 133 14.91 -5.90 2.66
N ASN A 134 15.66 -6.34 1.64
CA ASN A 134 15.76 -7.71 1.14
C ASN A 134 14.40 -8.32 0.73
N PHE A 135 13.46 -7.52 0.22
CA PHE A 135 12.17 -8.02 -0.22
C PHE A 135 12.30 -8.75 -1.56
N SER A 136 11.64 -9.90 -1.71
CA SER A 136 11.89 -10.81 -2.84
C SER A 136 11.31 -10.32 -4.17
N ARG A 137 10.29 -9.45 -4.12
CA ARG A 137 9.61 -8.93 -5.30
C ARG A 137 10.31 -7.69 -5.85
N ARG A 138 10.27 -7.54 -7.18
CA ARG A 138 10.81 -6.39 -7.91
C ARG A 138 9.67 -5.62 -8.55
N ILE A 139 9.80 -4.29 -8.58
CA ILE A 139 8.88 -3.44 -9.34
C ILE A 139 9.00 -3.84 -10.82
N PRO A 140 7.89 -4.12 -11.52
CA PRO A 140 7.92 -4.44 -12.94
C PRO A 140 8.60 -3.34 -13.77
N GLU A 141 9.42 -3.73 -14.74
CA GLU A 141 10.03 -2.78 -15.67
C GLU A 141 8.99 -2.24 -16.65
N GLN A 142 8.68 -0.95 -16.56
CA GLN A 142 7.70 -0.27 -17.39
C GLN A 142 8.15 1.16 -17.71
N SER A 143 7.88 1.61 -18.93
CA SER A 143 8.15 2.98 -19.36
C SER A 143 7.13 3.97 -18.81
N THR A 144 5.87 3.55 -18.66
CA THR A 144 4.77 4.38 -18.14
C THR A 144 3.86 3.59 -17.21
N TRP A 145 3.34 4.30 -16.22
CA TRP A 145 2.35 3.86 -15.24
C TRP A 145 1.12 4.73 -15.39
N ARG A 146 -0.07 4.16 -15.21
CA ARG A 146 -1.27 4.99 -15.09
C ARG A 146 -1.36 5.50 -13.66
N ILE A 147 -1.41 6.82 -13.51
CA ILE A 147 -1.40 7.50 -12.22
C ILE A 147 -2.81 7.99 -11.93
N LEU A 148 -3.37 7.53 -10.82
CA LEU A 148 -4.71 7.90 -10.38
C LEU A 148 -4.56 8.75 -9.12
N HIS A 149 -5.02 10.00 -9.17
CA HIS A 149 -4.91 10.96 -8.06
C HIS A 149 -6.17 10.95 -7.21
N GLY A 150 -6.03 10.69 -5.92
CA GLY A 150 -7.17 10.57 -5.02
C GLY A 150 -6.77 10.45 -3.56
N ASP A 151 -7.73 10.43 -2.64
CA ASP A 151 -9.16 10.55 -2.91
C ASP A 151 -9.52 12.04 -3.10
N ALA A 152 -10.31 12.39 -4.13
CA ALA A 152 -10.78 13.76 -4.33
C ALA A 152 -11.60 14.29 -3.14
N ALA A 153 -12.29 13.40 -2.39
CA ALA A 153 -12.96 13.77 -1.14
C ALA A 153 -11.97 14.29 -0.07
N GLY A 154 -10.71 13.84 -0.12
CA GLY A 154 -9.60 14.26 0.75
C GLY A 154 -8.69 15.33 0.15
N GLY A 155 -9.01 15.85 -1.03
CA GLY A 155 -8.23 16.85 -1.76
C GLY A 155 -7.19 16.30 -2.74
N ALA A 156 -7.31 15.04 -3.18
CA ALA A 156 -6.57 14.43 -4.29
C ALA A 156 -5.03 14.55 -4.23
N ARG A 157 -4.45 14.39 -3.03
CA ARG A 157 -2.98 14.45 -2.82
C ARG A 157 -2.33 13.08 -2.62
N GLY A 158 -3.11 12.00 -2.68
CA GLY A 158 -2.61 10.64 -2.77
C GLY A 158 -2.57 10.17 -4.21
N GLU A 159 -1.87 9.06 -4.43
CA GLU A 159 -1.73 8.45 -5.75
C GLU A 159 -1.85 6.93 -5.66
N VAL A 160 -2.57 6.35 -6.62
CA VAL A 160 -2.60 4.92 -6.91
C VAL A 160 -1.95 4.74 -8.29
N LEU A 161 -0.90 3.94 -8.33
CA LEU A 161 -0.10 3.65 -9.52
C LEU A 161 -0.48 2.25 -9.97
N VAL A 162 -0.97 2.12 -11.20
CA VAL A 162 -1.34 0.84 -11.80
C VAL A 162 -0.59 0.63 -13.10
N VAL A 163 -0.37 -0.62 -13.47
CA VAL A 163 0.18 -0.98 -14.77
C VAL A 163 -0.71 -0.39 -15.87
N ALA A 164 -0.09 0.34 -16.81
CA ALA A 164 -0.77 0.99 -17.93
C ALA A 164 -1.20 0.00 -19.03
#